data_AF-A0AAE9MSE9-F1
#
_entry.id   AF-A0AAE9MSE9-F1
#
_cell.length_a   1.000
_cell.length_b   1.000
_cell.length_c   1.000
_cell.angle_alpha   90.00
_cell.angle_beta   90.00
_cell.angle_gamma   90.00
#
_symmetry.space_group_name_H-M   'P 1'
#
loop_
_entity.id
_entity.type
_entity.pdbx_description
1 polymer ?
#
loop_
_entity_poly.entity_id
_entity_poly.type
_entity_poly.pdbx_seq_one_letter_code
_entity_poly.pdbx_strand_id
1 'polypeptide(L)'
;MQKNKIITFLTIPFKISQSYFFIKLFQLAFNGFYPLLEVLTFTFLTDSVIELKKVGEIKEQIGLAVILFFSLIFLNYFFDIFIRRISYKQVKKINLALETKFISKMSRLEYYYIENAELYDKINLIKKEILKDFIQKHNKLLSIFRILFQLMSIIIIVFSVMGIKGLIILAGITAVILISDYNGKRNYTQKKEDTFLDRMCDYYSDILCQGEFGQEKLIYNYAML
;
A
#
# COMPACT_ATOMS: atom_id res chain seq x y z
N MET A 1 -16.14 -9.06 -17.85
CA MET A 1 -15.38 -9.99 -16.98
C MET A 1 -14.41 -9.33 -15.95
N GLN A 2 -14.35 -8.00 -15.80
CA GLN A 2 -13.40 -7.33 -14.86
C GLN A 2 -13.95 -7.04 -13.45
N LYS A 3 -15.28 -6.89 -13.28
CA LYS A 3 -15.91 -6.47 -12.01
C LYS A 3 -15.66 -7.43 -10.82
N ASN A 4 -15.49 -8.72 -11.09
CA ASN A 4 -15.24 -9.73 -10.04
C ASN A 4 -13.79 -9.72 -9.50
N LYS A 5 -12.81 -9.17 -10.24
CA LYS A 5 -11.40 -9.23 -9.82
C LYS A 5 -11.12 -8.37 -8.58
N ILE A 6 -11.63 -7.14 -8.55
CA ILE A 6 -11.43 -6.21 -7.42
C ILE A 6 -12.02 -6.76 -6.12
N ILE A 7 -13.27 -7.23 -6.18
CA ILE A 7 -13.98 -7.81 -5.04
C ILE A 7 -13.24 -9.05 -4.52
N THR A 8 -12.60 -9.83 -5.41
CA THR A 8 -11.81 -11.00 -5.04
C THR A 8 -10.59 -10.64 -4.18
N PHE A 9 -9.89 -9.52 -4.49
CA PHE A 9 -8.74 -9.05 -3.70
C PHE A 9 -9.13 -8.50 -2.31
N LEU A 10 -10.41 -8.17 -2.08
CA LEU A 10 -10.95 -7.78 -0.76
C LEU A 10 -11.51 -8.98 0.01
N THR A 11 -12.25 -9.84 -0.67
CA THR A 11 -12.98 -10.94 -0.04
C THR A 11 -12.09 -12.11 0.38
N ILE A 12 -11.02 -12.41 -0.37
CA ILE A 12 -10.09 -13.48 0.00
C ILE A 12 -9.37 -13.19 1.34
N PRO A 13 -8.74 -12.01 1.54
CA PRO A 13 -8.12 -11.65 2.82
C PRO A 13 -9.11 -11.59 3.98
N PHE A 14 -10.34 -11.12 3.71
CA PHE A 14 -11.43 -11.10 4.68
C PHE A 14 -11.81 -12.51 5.15
N LYS A 15 -12.01 -13.45 4.21
CA LYS A 15 -12.36 -14.85 4.53
C LYS A 15 -11.24 -15.61 5.24
N ILE A 16 -9.98 -15.35 4.91
CA ILE A 16 -8.84 -16.02 5.55
C ILE A 16 -8.59 -15.47 6.96
N SER A 17 -8.75 -14.15 7.14
CA SER A 17 -8.24 -13.47 8.31
C SER A 17 -9.09 -12.24 8.70
N GLN A 18 -10.32 -12.50 9.17
CA GLN A 18 -11.32 -11.47 9.45
C GLN A 18 -10.83 -10.42 10.47
N SER A 19 -10.25 -10.86 11.60
CA SER A 19 -9.74 -9.96 12.65
C SER A 19 -8.64 -9.02 12.12
N TYR A 20 -7.70 -9.56 11.36
CA TYR A 20 -6.61 -8.78 10.78
C TYR A 20 -7.08 -7.81 9.71
N PHE A 21 -8.12 -8.18 8.94
CA PHE A 21 -8.72 -7.28 7.97
C PHE A 21 -9.36 -6.06 8.64
N PHE A 22 -10.12 -6.25 9.73
CA PHE A 22 -10.72 -5.14 10.47
C PHE A 22 -9.67 -4.23 11.12
N ILE A 23 -8.62 -4.80 11.73
CA ILE A 23 -7.53 -3.99 12.31
C ILE A 23 -6.87 -3.11 11.23
N LYS A 24 -6.64 -3.68 10.04
CA LYS A 24 -6.06 -2.93 8.92
C LYS A 24 -7.01 -1.87 8.37
N LEU A 25 -8.31 -2.14 8.34
CA LEU A 25 -9.33 -1.15 7.93
C LEU A 25 -9.42 0.00 8.94
N PHE A 26 -9.37 -0.30 10.23
CA PHE A 26 -9.30 0.71 11.29
C PHE A 26 -8.04 1.56 11.16
N GLN A 27 -6.87 0.95 10.91
CA GLN A 27 -5.64 1.69 10.63
C GLN A 27 -5.80 2.65 9.45
N LEU A 28 -6.36 2.15 8.34
CA LEU A 28 -6.53 2.95 7.12
C LEU A 28 -7.41 4.17 7.37
N ALA A 29 -8.47 4.01 8.17
CA ALA A 29 -9.31 5.11 8.61
C ALA A 29 -8.53 6.07 9.52
N PHE A 30 -7.84 5.58 10.56
CA PHE A 30 -7.04 6.39 11.48
C PHE A 30 -5.97 7.20 10.74
N ASN A 31 -5.14 6.55 9.91
CA ASN A 31 -4.10 7.21 9.10
C ASN A 31 -4.69 8.10 8.00
N GLY A 32 -5.94 7.84 7.62
CA GLY A 32 -6.74 8.65 6.72
C GLY A 32 -7.12 9.99 7.34
N PHE A 33 -7.66 9.93 8.56
CA PHE A 33 -8.15 11.08 9.33
C PHE A 33 -7.08 11.78 10.18
N TYR A 34 -5.88 11.20 10.28
CA TYR A 34 -4.78 11.78 11.04
C TYR A 34 -4.50 13.26 10.70
N PRO A 35 -4.47 13.71 9.43
CA PRO A 35 -4.25 15.12 9.11
C PRO A 35 -5.29 16.06 9.72
N LEU A 36 -6.56 15.62 9.81
CA LEU A 36 -7.63 16.39 10.44
C LEU A 36 -7.45 16.47 11.95
N LEU A 37 -7.11 15.35 12.60
CA LEU A 37 -6.84 15.33 14.04
C LEU A 37 -5.63 16.20 14.41
N GLU A 38 -4.60 16.16 13.58
CA GLU A 38 -3.37 16.95 13.75
C GLU A 38 -3.68 18.45 13.66
N VAL A 39 -4.42 18.90 12.65
CA VAL A 39 -4.81 20.31 12.51
C VAL A 39 -5.70 20.78 13.67
N LEU A 40 -6.65 19.96 14.13
CA LEU A 40 -7.52 20.32 15.25
C LEU A 40 -6.74 20.45 16.57
N THR A 41 -5.88 19.48 16.87
CA THR A 41 -5.05 19.52 18.09
C THR A 41 -4.03 20.65 18.05
N PHE A 42 -3.43 20.92 16.88
CA PHE A 42 -2.50 22.03 16.70
C PHE A 42 -3.19 23.40 16.83
N THR A 43 -4.39 23.56 16.28
CA THR A 43 -5.19 24.78 16.44
C THR A 43 -5.53 25.00 17.92
N PHE A 44 -6.01 23.95 18.61
CA PHE A 44 -6.33 24.02 20.04
C PHE A 44 -5.12 24.40 20.91
N LEU A 45 -3.94 23.85 20.59
CA LEU A 45 -2.69 24.23 21.23
C LEU A 45 -2.33 25.69 20.96
N THR A 46 -2.44 26.12 19.71
CA THR A 46 -2.14 27.50 19.30
C THR A 46 -3.06 28.51 20.00
N ASP A 47 -4.36 28.24 20.05
CA ASP A 47 -5.35 29.09 20.73
C ASP A 47 -5.08 29.17 22.24
N SER A 48 -4.74 28.04 22.86
CA SER A 48 -4.37 27.99 24.29
C SER A 48 -3.12 28.83 24.60
N VAL A 49 -2.12 28.81 23.72
CA VAL A 49 -0.90 29.63 23.86
C VAL A 49 -1.19 31.12 23.61
N ILE A 50 -2.06 31.44 22.66
CA ILE A 50 -2.49 32.83 22.42
C ILE A 50 -3.24 33.38 23.63
N GLU A 51 -4.08 32.57 24.28
CA GLU A 51 -4.82 32.97 25.48
C GLU A 51 -3.89 33.18 26.68
N LEU A 52 -2.90 32.32 26.88
CA LEU A 52 -1.85 32.50 27.89
C LEU A 52 -1.20 33.89 27.79
N LYS A 53 -0.85 34.31 26.56
CA LYS A 53 -0.22 35.61 26.32
C LYS A 53 -1.14 36.78 26.69
N LYS A 54 -2.46 36.62 26.64
CA LYS A 54 -3.44 37.66 26.96
C LYS A 54 -3.73 37.77 28.46
N VAL A 55 -3.86 36.64 29.15
CA VAL A 55 -4.30 36.58 30.56
C VAL A 55 -3.11 36.52 31.53
N GLY A 56 -1.93 36.07 31.08
CA GLY A 56 -0.71 36.01 31.89
C GLY A 56 -0.65 34.84 32.88
N GLU A 57 -1.71 34.04 32.97
CA GLU A 57 -1.81 32.89 33.88
C GLU A 57 -1.87 31.56 33.12
N ILE A 58 -1.14 30.57 33.62
CA ILE A 58 -1.16 29.20 33.09
C ILE A 58 -2.46 28.53 33.51
N LYS A 59 -3.43 28.48 32.59
CA LYS A 59 -4.67 27.72 32.78
C LYS A 59 -4.44 26.23 32.53
N GLU A 60 -5.23 25.39 33.19
CA GLU A 60 -5.27 23.92 32.98
C GLU A 60 -5.46 23.52 31.51
N GLN A 61 -6.15 24.37 30.73
CA GLN A 61 -6.40 24.19 29.29
C GLN A 61 -5.10 24.04 28.48
N ILE A 62 -4.02 24.74 28.85
CA ILE A 62 -2.74 24.66 28.15
C ILE A 62 -2.10 23.28 28.40
N GLY A 63 -2.15 22.80 29.64
CA GLY A 63 -1.67 21.47 30.01
C GLY A 63 -2.41 20.39 29.22
N LEU A 64 -3.74 20.50 29.12
CA LEU A 64 -4.57 19.61 28.32
C LEU A 64 -4.20 19.66 26.83
N ALA A 65 -4.00 20.84 26.25
CA ALA A 65 -3.64 20.99 24.85
C ALA A 65 -2.29 20.33 24.51
N VAL A 66 -1.29 20.52 25.37
CA VAL A 66 0.03 19.89 25.23
C VAL A 66 -0.09 18.37 25.34
N ILE A 67 -0.79 17.86 26.35
CA ILE A 67 -0.99 16.41 26.53
C ILE A 67 -1.70 15.81 25.31
N LEU A 68 -2.75 16.45 24.80
CA LEU A 68 -3.48 15.98 23.62
C LEU A 68 -2.58 15.93 22.37
N PHE A 69 -1.78 16.97 22.13
CA PHE A 69 -0.89 17.03 20.98
C PHE A 69 0.19 15.93 21.02
N PHE A 70 0.89 15.80 22.16
CA PHE A 70 1.89 14.75 22.32
C PHE A 70 1.28 13.33 22.34
N SER A 71 0.09 13.17 22.92
CA SER A 71 -0.65 11.90 22.89
C SER A 71 -1.00 11.50 21.46
N LEU A 72 -1.43 12.45 20.61
CA LEU A 72 -1.73 12.18 19.20
C LEU A 72 -0.49 11.72 18.43
N ILE A 73 0.65 12.41 18.60
CA ILE A 73 1.93 12.03 17.98
C ILE A 73 2.36 10.63 18.46
N PHE A 74 2.29 10.39 19.77
CA PHE A 74 2.62 9.10 20.35
C PHE A 74 1.73 7.98 19.80
N LEU A 75 0.41 8.21 19.72
CA LEU A 75 -0.54 7.25 19.18
C LEU A 75 -0.22 6.91 17.73
N ASN A 76 0.10 7.91 16.89
CA ASN A 76 0.49 7.66 15.50
C ASN A 76 1.70 6.72 15.40
N TYR A 77 2.77 7.05 16.12
CA TYR A 77 3.98 6.23 16.13
C TYR A 77 3.72 4.80 16.67
N PHE A 78 2.95 4.70 17.75
CA PHE A 78 2.58 3.42 18.34
C PHE A 78 1.77 2.56 17.37
N PHE A 79 0.76 3.14 16.72
CA PHE A 79 -0.06 2.45 15.74
C PHE A 79 0.77 1.96 14.55
N ASP A 80 1.69 2.77 14.02
CA ASP A 80 2.53 2.36 12.90
C ASP A 80 3.43 1.16 13.26
N ILE A 81 4.06 1.16 14.44
CA ILE A 81 4.88 0.03 14.90
C ILE A 81 4.02 -1.23 15.13
N PHE A 82 2.91 -1.08 15.84
CA PHE A 82 2.02 -2.18 16.19
C PHE A 82 1.43 -2.83 14.94
N ILE A 83 0.99 -2.02 13.98
CA ILE A 83 0.29 -2.51 12.79
C ILE A 83 1.25 -3.09 11.77
N ARG A 84 2.51 -2.64 11.72
CA ARG A 84 3.55 -3.31 10.92
C ARG A 84 3.69 -4.79 11.31
N ARG A 85 3.69 -5.11 12.61
CA ARG A 85 3.74 -6.50 13.10
C ARG A 85 2.48 -7.28 12.73
N ILE A 86 1.32 -6.66 12.83
CA ILE A 86 0.03 -7.27 12.47
C ILE A 86 -0.05 -7.56 10.97
N SER A 87 0.36 -6.60 10.16
CA SER A 87 0.35 -6.69 8.70
C SER A 87 1.25 -7.84 8.23
N TYR A 88 2.41 -8.02 8.86
CA TYR A 88 3.30 -9.15 8.57
C TYR A 88 2.61 -10.49 8.86
N LYS A 89 1.96 -10.64 10.01
CA LYS A 89 1.20 -11.86 10.35
C LYS A 89 0.07 -12.12 9.35
N GLN A 90 -0.64 -11.07 8.94
CA GLN A 90 -1.72 -11.17 7.95
C GLN A 90 -1.19 -11.66 6.60
N VAL A 91 -0.12 -11.05 6.10
CA VAL A 91 0.55 -11.44 4.85
C VAL A 91 0.98 -12.90 4.90
N LYS A 92 1.58 -13.33 6.03
CA LYS A 92 1.97 -14.74 6.22
C LYS A 92 0.78 -15.70 6.17
N LYS A 93 -0.35 -15.37 6.83
CA LYS A 93 -1.56 -16.20 6.79
C LYS A 93 -2.15 -16.29 5.38
N ILE A 94 -2.20 -15.17 4.66
CA ILE A 94 -2.69 -15.13 3.27
C ILE A 94 -1.78 -15.97 2.37
N ASN A 95 -0.45 -15.83 2.49
CA ASN A 95 0.50 -16.63 1.74
C ASN A 95 0.33 -18.12 1.98
N LEU A 96 0.26 -18.55 3.25
CA LEU A 96 0.04 -19.95 3.59
C LEU A 96 -1.28 -20.47 2.98
N ALA A 97 -2.37 -19.73 3.10
CA ALA A 97 -3.66 -20.17 2.57
C ALA A 97 -3.68 -20.24 1.02
N LEU A 98 -3.01 -19.32 0.34
CA LEU A 98 -2.88 -19.33 -1.12
C LEU A 98 -1.95 -20.45 -1.59
N GLU A 99 -0.83 -20.66 -0.90
CA GLU A 99 0.11 -21.73 -1.20
C GLU A 99 -0.52 -23.11 -1.01
N THR A 100 -1.23 -23.35 0.09
CA THR A 100 -1.97 -24.61 0.31
C THR A 100 -2.99 -24.86 -0.79
N LYS A 101 -3.74 -23.84 -1.22
CA LYS A 101 -4.68 -23.97 -2.34
C LYS A 101 -3.97 -24.26 -3.65
N PHE A 102 -2.84 -23.62 -3.90
CA PHE A 102 -2.05 -23.86 -5.11
C PHE A 102 -1.52 -25.30 -5.16
N ILE A 103 -0.91 -25.77 -4.07
CA ILE A 103 -0.40 -27.15 -3.94
C ILE A 103 -1.54 -28.15 -4.14
N SER A 104 -2.70 -27.94 -3.51
CA SER A 104 -3.87 -28.83 -3.65
C SER A 104 -4.42 -28.89 -5.07
N LYS A 105 -4.25 -27.82 -5.85
CA LYS A 105 -4.62 -27.79 -7.27
C LYS A 105 -3.57 -28.50 -8.12
N MET A 106 -2.29 -28.29 -7.79
CA MET A 106 -1.14 -28.93 -8.43
C MET A 106 -1.18 -30.46 -8.28
N SER A 107 -1.53 -30.97 -7.09
CA SER A 107 -1.66 -32.41 -6.84
C SER A 107 -2.80 -33.10 -7.62
N ARG A 108 -3.69 -32.32 -8.26
CA ARG A 108 -4.80 -32.82 -9.08
C ARG A 108 -4.57 -32.62 -10.57
N LEU A 109 -3.43 -32.04 -10.97
CA LEU A 109 -3.06 -31.96 -12.38
C LEU A 109 -2.67 -33.35 -12.90
N GLU A 110 -2.97 -33.60 -14.16
CA GLU A 110 -2.55 -34.82 -14.85
C GLU A 110 -1.03 -34.88 -14.94
N TYR A 111 -0.48 -36.09 -14.88
CA TYR A 111 0.97 -36.35 -14.87
C TYR A 111 1.69 -35.73 -16.08
N TYR A 112 1.01 -35.67 -17.23
CA TYR A 112 1.48 -35.01 -18.44
C TYR A 112 1.99 -33.57 -18.22
N TYR A 113 1.31 -32.79 -17.36
CA TYR A 113 1.69 -31.39 -17.09
C TYR A 113 2.92 -31.27 -16.16
N ILE A 114 3.28 -32.34 -15.46
CA ILE A 114 4.42 -32.37 -14.52
C ILE A 114 5.67 -32.93 -15.22
N GLU A 115 5.49 -33.91 -16.10
CA GLU A 115 6.60 -34.53 -16.85
C GLU A 115 7.17 -33.62 -17.94
N ASN A 116 6.34 -32.76 -18.52
CA ASN A 116 6.80 -31.74 -19.46
C ASN A 116 7.49 -30.58 -18.72
N ALA A 117 8.82 -30.51 -18.81
CA ALA A 117 9.64 -29.49 -18.16
C ALA A 117 9.18 -28.06 -18.45
N GLU A 118 8.80 -27.75 -19.70
CA GLU A 118 8.35 -26.41 -20.09
C GLU A 118 7.00 -26.03 -19.42
N LEU A 119 6.09 -27.00 -19.28
CA LEU A 119 4.82 -26.79 -18.59
C LEU A 119 5.01 -26.67 -17.08
N TYR A 120 5.89 -27.49 -16.50
CA TYR A 120 6.22 -27.44 -15.09
C TYR A 120 6.88 -26.10 -14.69
N ASP A 121 7.81 -25.60 -15.51
CA ASP A 121 8.45 -24.30 -15.31
C ASP A 121 7.44 -23.16 -15.37
N LYS A 122 6.52 -23.18 -16.33
CA LYS A 122 5.41 -22.21 -16.40
C LYS A 122 4.56 -22.25 -15.12
N ILE A 123 4.26 -23.42 -14.58
CA ILE A 123 3.48 -23.57 -13.34
C ILE A 123 4.24 -22.96 -12.14
N ASN A 124 5.55 -23.18 -12.04
CA ASN A 124 6.38 -22.62 -10.97
C ASN A 124 6.50 -21.10 -11.06
N LEU A 125 6.62 -20.57 -12.28
CA LEU A 125 6.66 -19.13 -12.53
C LEU A 125 5.34 -18.49 -12.09
N ILE A 126 4.21 -19.09 -12.48
CA ILE A 126 2.86 -18.68 -12.05
C ILE A 126 2.73 -18.73 -10.52
N LYS A 127 3.28 -19.75 -9.83
CA LYS A 127 3.24 -19.83 -8.36
C LYS A 127 3.90 -18.62 -7.71
N LYS A 128 5.11 -18.28 -8.15
CA LYS A 128 5.92 -17.17 -7.61
C LYS A 128 5.25 -15.82 -7.86
N GLU A 129 4.72 -15.63 -9.07
CA GLU A 129 4.03 -14.40 -9.45
C GLU A 129 2.72 -14.23 -8.71
N ILE A 130 1.84 -15.24 -8.65
CA ILE A 130 0.50 -15.14 -8.05
C ILE A 130 0.58 -14.65 -6.59
N LEU A 131 1.51 -15.20 -5.79
CA LEU A 131 1.62 -14.86 -4.37
C LEU A 131 2.06 -13.39 -4.18
N LYS A 132 3.13 -12.99 -4.88
CA LYS A 132 3.69 -11.62 -4.79
C LYS A 132 2.70 -10.60 -5.34
N ASP A 133 2.13 -10.86 -6.51
CA ASP A 133 1.15 -10.00 -7.17
C ASP A 133 -0.11 -9.82 -6.35
N PHE A 134 -0.62 -10.89 -5.74
CA PHE A 134 -1.85 -10.83 -4.97
C PHE A 134 -1.73 -9.87 -3.79
N ILE A 135 -0.66 -10.01 -3.00
CA ILE A 135 -0.43 -9.15 -1.83
C ILE A 135 -0.19 -7.70 -2.28
N GLN A 136 0.59 -7.49 -3.35
CA GLN A 136 0.85 -6.16 -3.85
C GLN A 136 -0.44 -5.47 -4.33
N LYS A 137 -1.28 -6.18 -5.10
CA LYS A 137 -2.57 -5.67 -5.58
C LYS A 137 -3.53 -5.38 -4.42
N HIS A 138 -3.58 -6.26 -3.43
CA HIS A 138 -4.37 -6.05 -2.21
C HIS A 138 -3.93 -4.79 -1.45
N ASN A 139 -2.63 -4.62 -1.21
CA ASN A 139 -2.10 -3.44 -0.51
C ASN A 139 -2.31 -2.14 -1.30
N LYS A 140 -2.10 -2.17 -2.62
CA LYS A 140 -2.41 -1.02 -3.50
C LYS A 140 -3.88 -0.64 -3.40
N LEU A 141 -4.78 -1.61 -3.45
CA LEU A 141 -6.20 -1.35 -3.34
C LEU A 141 -6.57 -0.71 -1.99
N LEU A 142 -6.01 -1.22 -0.88
CA LEU A 142 -6.20 -0.62 0.44
C LEU A 142 -5.63 0.81 0.53
N SER A 143 -4.49 1.09 -0.12
CA SER A 143 -3.92 2.43 -0.15
C SER A 143 -4.82 3.46 -0.86
N ILE A 144 -5.63 3.03 -1.84
CA ILE A 144 -6.62 3.91 -2.47
C ILE A 144 -7.65 4.38 -1.43
N PHE A 145 -8.16 3.48 -0.59
CA PHE A 145 -9.07 3.87 0.51
C PHE A 145 -8.42 4.84 1.50
N ARG A 146 -7.14 4.63 1.84
CA ARG A 146 -6.39 5.59 2.68
C ARG A 146 -6.36 6.98 2.05
N ILE A 147 -5.99 7.07 0.77
CA ILE A 147 -5.90 8.33 0.04
C ILE A 147 -7.27 9.01 0.00
N LEU A 148 -8.35 8.26 -0.20
CA LEU A 148 -9.71 8.81 -0.15
C LEU A 148 -10.04 9.42 1.22
N PHE A 149 -9.73 8.74 2.32
CA PHE A 149 -9.94 9.30 3.66
C PHE A 149 -9.05 10.53 3.94
N GLN A 150 -7.82 10.55 3.43
CA GLN A 150 -6.94 11.73 3.52
C GLN A 150 -7.50 12.91 2.74
N LEU A 151 -8.00 12.68 1.52
CA LEU A 151 -8.66 13.70 0.73
C LEU A 151 -9.90 14.24 1.45
N MET A 152 -10.74 13.37 2.02
CA MET A 152 -11.88 13.81 2.82
C MET A 152 -11.46 14.68 4.00
N SER A 153 -10.38 14.31 4.70
CA SER A 153 -9.84 15.08 5.82
C SER A 153 -9.42 16.48 5.41
N ILE A 154 -8.68 16.60 4.29
CA ILE A 154 -8.26 17.89 3.74
C ILE A 154 -9.47 18.74 3.33
N ILE A 155 -10.46 18.13 2.67
CA ILE A 155 -11.68 18.83 2.26
C ILE A 155 -12.41 19.40 3.48
N ILE A 156 -12.58 18.59 4.53
CA ILE A 156 -13.23 19.04 5.78
C ILE A 156 -12.45 20.23 6.38
N ILE A 157 -11.13 20.13 6.50
CA ILE A 157 -10.27 21.21 7.03
C ILE A 157 -10.46 22.50 6.23
N VAL A 158 -10.40 22.43 4.90
CA VAL A 158 -10.52 23.60 4.02
C VAL A 158 -11.87 24.29 4.18
N PHE A 159 -12.96 23.52 4.20
CA PHE A 159 -14.30 24.09 4.40
C PHE A 159 -14.52 24.62 5.80
N SER A 160 -13.94 24.00 6.84
CA SER A 160 -14.02 24.50 8.21
C SER A 160 -13.35 25.86 8.39
N VAL A 161 -12.24 26.13 7.69
CA VAL A 161 -11.51 27.39 7.82
C VAL A 161 -12.02 28.48 6.85
N MET A 162 -12.26 28.12 5.59
CA MET A 162 -12.51 29.10 4.52
C MET A 162 -13.96 29.14 4.03
N GLY A 163 -14.82 28.21 4.48
CA GLY A 163 -16.19 28.07 4.01
C GLY A 163 -16.26 27.91 2.48
N ILE A 164 -17.16 28.65 1.84
CA ILE A 164 -17.39 28.60 0.38
C ILE A 164 -16.14 29.03 -0.43
N LYS A 165 -15.26 29.88 0.13
CA LYS A 165 -14.02 30.29 -0.54
C LYS A 165 -13.04 29.12 -0.75
N GLY A 166 -13.23 28.02 -0.03
CA GLY A 166 -12.49 26.76 -0.22
C GLY A 166 -12.68 26.12 -1.60
N LEU A 167 -13.70 26.52 -2.37
CA LEU A 167 -13.91 26.04 -3.74
C LEU A 167 -12.71 26.30 -4.67
N ILE A 168 -11.94 27.36 -4.42
CA ILE A 168 -10.73 27.68 -5.21
C ILE A 168 -9.68 26.58 -5.04
N ILE A 169 -9.49 26.08 -3.81
CA ILE A 169 -8.54 25.00 -3.52
C ILE A 169 -9.01 23.68 -4.14
N LEU A 170 -10.33 23.40 -4.10
CA LEU A 170 -10.91 22.24 -4.77
C LEU A 170 -10.70 22.25 -6.28
N ALA A 171 -10.76 23.42 -6.93
CA ALA A 171 -10.44 23.55 -8.34
C ALA A 171 -8.97 23.15 -8.61
N GLY A 172 -8.05 23.56 -7.74
CA GLY A 172 -6.65 23.12 -7.79
C GLY A 172 -6.49 21.60 -7.64
N ILE A 173 -7.16 20.99 -6.66
CA ILE A 173 -7.16 19.53 -6.45
C ILE A 173 -7.68 18.81 -7.71
N THR A 174 -8.76 19.32 -8.30
CA THR A 174 -9.34 18.76 -9.53
C THR A 174 -8.35 18.81 -10.69
N ALA A 175 -7.65 19.94 -10.87
CA ALA A 175 -6.61 20.06 -11.89
C ALA A 175 -5.48 19.05 -11.69
N VAL A 176 -5.02 18.83 -10.45
CA VAL A 176 -4.00 17.83 -10.12
C VAL A 176 -4.49 16.42 -10.43
N ILE A 177 -5.75 16.10 -10.16
CA ILE A 177 -6.35 14.80 -10.51
C ILE A 177 -6.33 14.58 -12.03
N LEU A 178 -6.71 15.59 -12.82
CA LEU A 178 -6.67 15.51 -14.29
C LEU A 178 -5.26 15.29 -14.83
N ILE A 179 -4.28 16.03 -14.31
CA ILE A 179 -2.87 15.87 -14.67
C ILE A 179 -2.37 14.47 -14.27
N SER A 180 -2.81 13.96 -13.13
CA SER A 180 -2.44 12.63 -12.65
C SER A 180 -3.03 11.51 -13.52
N ASP A 181 -4.27 11.65 -14.01
CA ASP A 181 -4.87 10.69 -14.95
C ASP A 181 -4.13 10.66 -16.28
N TYR A 182 -3.78 11.84 -16.82
CA TYR A 182 -2.99 11.95 -18.04
C TYR A 182 -1.62 11.27 -17.89
N ASN A 183 -0.89 11.57 -16.81
CA ASN A 183 0.40 10.93 -16.52
C ASN A 183 0.25 9.43 -16.27
N GLY A 184 -0.83 8.99 -15.60
CA GLY A 184 -1.10 7.58 -15.35
C GLY A 184 -1.25 6.77 -16.63
N LYS A 185 -1.98 7.31 -17.62
CA LYS A 185 -2.13 6.69 -18.95
C LYS A 185 -0.80 6.60 -19.70
N ARG A 186 -0.02 7.67 -19.69
CA ARG A 186 1.31 7.71 -20.34
C ARG A 186 2.30 6.76 -19.68
N ASN A 187 2.30 6.70 -18.36
CA ASN A 187 3.18 5.79 -17.62
C ASN A 187 2.78 4.33 -17.87
N TYR A 188 1.49 4.05 -18.06
CA TYR A 188 1.02 2.71 -18.45
C TYR A 188 1.50 2.31 -19.85
N THR A 189 1.47 3.22 -20.84
CA THR A 189 1.97 2.93 -22.19
C THR A 189 3.48 2.74 -22.18
N GLN A 190 4.24 3.60 -21.48
CA GLN A 190 5.70 3.44 -21.33
C GLN A 190 6.05 2.11 -20.68
N LYS A 191 5.37 1.74 -19.59
CA LYS A 191 5.62 0.46 -18.93
C LYS A 191 5.35 -0.75 -19.83
N LYS A 192 4.42 -0.64 -20.77
CA LYS A 192 4.15 -1.68 -21.78
C LYS A 192 5.28 -1.78 -22.79
N GLU A 193 5.87 -0.65 -23.20
CA GLU A 193 7.02 -0.58 -24.10
C GLU A 193 8.29 -1.11 -23.42
N ASP A 194 8.51 -0.73 -22.16
CA ASP A 194 9.69 -1.12 -21.36
C ASP A 194 9.61 -2.57 -20.85
N THR A 195 8.47 -3.26 -21.02
CA THR A 195 8.32 -4.66 -20.58
C THR A 195 9.37 -5.58 -21.23
N PHE A 196 9.82 -5.26 -22.45
CA PHE A 196 10.91 -5.99 -23.10
C PHE A 196 12.23 -5.80 -22.37
N LEU A 197 12.56 -4.58 -21.95
CA LEU A 197 13.77 -4.26 -21.20
C LEU A 197 13.77 -4.92 -19.82
N ASP A 198 12.64 -4.90 -19.11
CA ASP A 198 12.47 -5.59 -17.82
C ASP A 198 12.75 -7.10 -17.97
N ARG A 199 12.19 -7.74 -19.01
CA ARG A 199 12.44 -9.17 -19.28
C ARG A 199 13.90 -9.47 -19.60
N MET A 200 14.57 -8.60 -20.36
CA MET A 200 15.99 -8.75 -20.62
C MET A 200 16.82 -8.60 -19.35
N CYS A 201 16.47 -7.65 -18.49
CA CYS A 201 17.15 -7.46 -17.21
C CYS A 201 16.97 -8.67 -16.30
N ASP A 202 15.76 -9.23 -16.21
CA ASP A 202 15.48 -10.45 -15.44
C ASP A 202 16.29 -11.63 -15.99
N TYR A 203 16.34 -11.81 -17.32
CA TYR A 203 17.13 -12.86 -17.98
C TYR A 203 18.63 -12.73 -17.68
N TYR A 204 19.23 -11.55 -17.85
CA TYR A 204 20.64 -11.34 -17.53
C TYR A 204 20.91 -11.48 -16.04
N SER A 205 19.99 -11.03 -15.18
CA SER A 205 20.09 -11.24 -13.74
C SER A 205 20.11 -12.73 -13.39
N ASP A 206 19.25 -13.53 -14.01
CA ASP A 206 19.20 -14.97 -13.80
C ASP A 206 20.47 -15.65 -14.31
N ILE A 207 20.95 -15.29 -15.51
CA ILE A 207 22.25 -15.77 -16.02
C ILE A 207 23.33 -15.46 -14.98
N LEU A 208 23.52 -14.19 -14.61
CA LEU A 208 24.64 -13.75 -13.77
C LEU A 208 24.57 -14.33 -12.35
N CYS A 209 23.37 -14.47 -11.76
CA CYS A 209 23.22 -14.86 -10.36
C CYS A 209 23.07 -16.36 -10.14
N GLN A 210 22.52 -17.12 -11.09
CA GLN A 210 22.28 -18.55 -10.89
C GLN A 210 23.51 -19.38 -11.30
N GLY A 211 23.79 -20.44 -10.54
CA GLY A 211 24.91 -21.35 -10.80
C GLY A 211 24.69 -22.26 -12.02
N GLU A 212 23.43 -22.43 -12.42
CA GLU A 212 23.00 -23.31 -13.51
C GLU A 212 23.51 -22.82 -14.89
N PHE A 213 23.73 -21.52 -15.04
CA PHE A 213 24.24 -20.89 -16.27
C PHE A 213 25.77 -20.80 -16.34
N GLY A 214 26.50 -21.60 -15.57
CA GLY A 214 27.98 -21.58 -15.55
C GLY A 214 28.62 -21.80 -16.92
N GLN A 215 28.04 -22.66 -17.76
CA GLN A 215 28.52 -22.90 -19.13
C GLN A 215 28.25 -21.72 -20.06
N GLU A 216 27.06 -21.11 -20.01
CA GLU A 216 26.76 -19.89 -20.77
C GLU A 216 27.68 -18.73 -20.37
N LYS A 217 27.97 -18.55 -19.08
CA LYS A 217 28.92 -17.53 -18.61
C LYS A 217 30.33 -17.69 -19.19
N LEU A 218 30.78 -18.94 -19.35
CA LEU A 218 32.09 -19.26 -19.92
C LEU A 218 32.11 -19.07 -21.45
N ILE A 219 31.06 -19.52 -22.14
CA ILE A 219 30.95 -19.43 -23.62
C ILE A 219 30.85 -17.97 -24.07
N TYR A 220 30.07 -17.16 -23.34
CA TYR A 220 29.82 -15.76 -23.67
C TYR A 220 30.66 -14.77 -22.86
N ASN A 221 31.60 -15.27 -22.06
CA ASN A 221 32.55 -14.50 -21.26
C ASN A 221 31.91 -13.48 -20.30
N TYR A 222 30.71 -13.78 -19.77
CA TYR A 222 30.01 -12.93 -18.80
C TYR A 222 30.66 -12.91 -17.40
N ALA A 223 31.61 -13.82 -17.13
CA ALA A 223 32.29 -13.97 -15.84
C ALA A 223 33.62 -13.20 -15.71
N MET A 224 33.96 -12.36 -16.69
CA MET A 224 35.25 -11.64 -16.73
C MET A 224 35.07 -10.12 -16.49
N LEU A 225 34.33 -9.76 -15.44
CA LEU A 225 34.20 -8.43 -14.83
C LEU A 225 33.89 -8.57 -13.34
#